data_AF-A0A7R9U8C5-F1
#
_entry.id   AF-A0A7R9U8C5-F1
#
_cell.length_a   1.000
_cell.length_b   1.000
_cell.length_c   1.000
_cell.angle_alpha   90.00
_cell.angle_beta   90.00
_cell.angle_gamma   90.00
#
_symmetry.space_group_name_H-M   'P 1'
#
loop_
_entity.id
_entity.type
_entity.pdbx_description
1 polymer ?
#
loop_
_entity_poly.entity_id
_entity_poly.type
_entity_poly.pdbx_seq_one_letter_code
_entity_poly.pdbx_strand_id
1 'polypeptide(L)'
;MEPASGRVVYDFFEEETSKQSKFRLALETRMRQLHPAELIISDGTLSKGTDGVLARVTQDGKCRLERLPERTFSPSETLLKASTDMPTVVKRALSALHRHLNQYGLSDLVVVSKAKPLVDINTSCMLLDGQTIRDLELLRTSQGQKGSLFWLLDKTDTPVGRRTLREWIRKPLLDIHMINERLDMVEDLKAALDGNSSDGYVLQVRELLSELKRAPDFGHLMTQLRSHVITPKRTVLLLGSMIRMLSQVEALARGASEAMEAKGPFAALRRAFQGVPAGSKWNVETVLQTINTDAIESTEKGEASKLEDSMPISADLIETFPGLVHAINNVKEAERQLRAELDAVRETLGRPHLEWKTVRTGPSSSLEYMVELDRVDAKHIAPRDWSIVSQTKGVLRYHTARTPDLHQRLLEAREEVVIAKDQAWRDHCRSICTSLCGSRLGVERLAPTDDRGEDGILPALVDLVGMVDAVAALARVAALPGYVRPCFTDKGDSGPRRVSLTNARHPILEHLVSDYVANDVQLRSSGAEATSSATSLLVTGPNMGGKSSY
;
A
#
# COMPACT_ATOMS: atom_id res chain seq x y z
N MET A 1 -13.75 -1.22 2.45
CA MET A 1 -12.67 -1.16 1.45
C MET A 1 -11.40 -0.81 2.18
N GLU A 2 -10.29 -1.46 1.86
CA GLU A 2 -8.98 -1.14 2.42
C GLU A 2 -8.21 -0.31 1.39
N PRO A 3 -8.07 1.01 1.58
CA PRO A 3 -7.40 1.88 0.59
C PRO A 3 -5.98 1.41 0.31
N ALA A 4 -5.29 0.95 1.36
CA ALA A 4 -3.90 0.49 1.33
C ALA A 4 -3.64 -0.75 0.46
N SER A 5 -4.67 -1.55 0.18
CA SER A 5 -4.58 -2.73 -0.69
C SER A 5 -5.44 -2.59 -1.95
N GLY A 6 -6.30 -1.56 -2.02
CA GLY A 6 -7.35 -1.43 -3.04
C GLY A 6 -8.39 -2.55 -2.97
N ARG A 7 -8.39 -3.37 -1.91
CA ARG A 7 -9.29 -4.52 -1.79
C ARG A 7 -10.68 -4.06 -1.40
N VAL A 8 -11.65 -4.42 -2.23
CA VAL A 8 -13.08 -4.21 -1.96
C VAL A 8 -13.69 -5.56 -1.57
N VAL A 9 -14.31 -5.60 -0.40
CA VAL A 9 -15.09 -6.75 0.08
C VAL A 9 -16.54 -6.31 0.30
N TYR A 10 -17.50 -7.19 0.04
CA TYR A 10 -18.91 -6.98 0.31
C TYR A 10 -19.51 -8.18 1.02
N ASP A 11 -20.54 -7.97 1.85
CA ASP A 11 -21.28 -9.07 2.47
C ASP A 11 -22.78 -8.74 2.36
N PHE A 12 -23.62 -9.77 2.35
CA PHE A 12 -25.07 -9.63 2.39
C PHE A 12 -25.65 -10.75 3.24
N PHE A 13 -26.37 -10.36 4.30
CA PHE A 13 -26.99 -11.27 5.24
C PHE A 13 -28.31 -10.70 5.72
N GLU A 14 -29.23 -11.60 6.07
CA GLU A 14 -30.46 -11.26 6.76
C GLU A 14 -30.29 -11.46 8.26
N GLU A 15 -30.93 -10.61 9.05
CA GLU A 15 -30.86 -10.66 10.51
C GLU A 15 -32.28 -10.50 11.07
N GLU A 16 -32.72 -11.47 11.87
CA GLU A 16 -34.03 -11.43 12.49
C GLU A 16 -34.16 -10.23 13.44
N THR A 17 -35.25 -9.49 13.29
CA THR A 17 -35.58 -8.29 14.07
C THR A 17 -36.55 -8.56 15.21
N SER A 18 -36.70 -9.83 15.62
CA SER A 18 -37.60 -10.21 16.71
C SER A 18 -37.29 -9.39 17.97
N LYS A 19 -38.29 -9.12 18.82
CA LYS A 19 -38.12 -8.34 20.06
C LYS A 19 -37.05 -8.90 21.02
N GLN A 20 -36.61 -10.15 20.82
CA GLN A 20 -35.52 -10.81 21.55
C GLN A 20 -34.14 -10.59 20.91
N SER A 21 -34.06 -10.26 19.62
CA SER A 21 -32.84 -9.92 18.88
C SER A 21 -32.49 -8.43 19.00
N LYS A 22 -32.23 -7.96 20.24
CA LYS A 22 -31.62 -6.63 20.46
C LYS A 22 -30.16 -6.58 20.00
N PHE A 23 -29.54 -7.74 19.84
CA PHE A 23 -28.13 -7.90 19.53
C PHE A 23 -28.00 -8.26 18.06
N ARG A 24 -27.68 -7.24 17.24
CA ARG A 24 -27.32 -7.37 15.82
C ARG A 24 -26.01 -8.14 15.66
N LEU A 25 -26.04 -9.44 15.98
CA LEU A 25 -24.86 -10.29 16.20
C LEU A 25 -24.04 -10.48 14.92
N ALA A 26 -24.68 -10.68 13.77
CA ALA A 26 -23.99 -10.84 12.50
C ALA A 26 -23.31 -9.53 12.10
N LEU A 27 -24.02 -8.39 12.23
CA LEU A 27 -23.43 -7.07 11.99
C LEU A 27 -22.26 -6.79 12.95
N GLU A 28 -22.45 -7.03 14.24
CA GLU A 28 -21.42 -6.82 15.26
C GLU A 28 -20.20 -7.72 15.03
N THR A 29 -20.42 -8.97 14.59
CA THR A 29 -19.35 -9.89 14.18
C THR A 29 -18.55 -9.30 13.03
N ARG A 30 -19.19 -8.80 11.96
CA ARG A 30 -18.47 -8.19 10.83
C ARG A 30 -17.74 -6.92 11.23
N MET A 31 -18.32 -6.07 12.07
CA MET A 31 -17.67 -4.86 12.56
C MET A 31 -16.40 -5.17 13.37
N ARG A 32 -16.45 -6.18 14.24
CA ARG A 32 -15.27 -6.62 15.00
C ARG A 32 -14.26 -7.35 14.12
N GLN A 33 -14.70 -8.12 13.12
CA GLN A 33 -13.82 -8.83 12.17
C GLN A 33 -13.18 -7.92 11.12
N LEU A 34 -13.78 -6.77 10.81
CA LEU A 34 -13.18 -5.79 9.92
C LEU A 34 -12.38 -4.74 10.71
N HIS A 35 -12.81 -4.38 11.92
CA HIS A 35 -12.29 -3.24 12.68
C HIS A 35 -12.17 -1.98 11.81
N PRO A 36 -13.30 -1.45 11.28
CA PRO A 36 -13.27 -0.31 10.38
C PRO A 36 -12.71 0.92 11.10
N ALA A 37 -11.90 1.70 10.37
CA ALA A 37 -11.44 3.02 10.80
C ALA A 37 -12.46 4.12 10.46
N GLU A 38 -13.34 3.86 9.49
CA GLU A 38 -14.39 4.76 9.03
C GLU A 38 -15.63 3.95 8.63
N LEU A 39 -16.80 4.45 9.03
CA LEU A 39 -18.11 3.91 8.68
C LEU A 39 -18.92 4.96 7.93
N ILE A 40 -19.38 4.60 6.74
CA ILE A 40 -20.25 5.43 5.92
C ILE A 40 -21.67 4.86 6.02
N ILE A 41 -22.61 5.67 6.51
CA ILE A 41 -23.99 5.27 6.69
C ILE A 41 -24.95 6.28 6.05
N SER A 42 -26.17 5.84 5.80
CA SER A 42 -27.26 6.72 5.40
C SER A 42 -27.68 7.62 6.56
N ASP A 43 -28.10 8.86 6.27
CA ASP A 43 -28.76 9.76 7.23
C ASP A 43 -30.22 9.37 7.53
N GLY A 44 -30.76 8.37 6.81
CA GLY A 44 -32.08 7.78 7.08
C GLY A 44 -32.20 7.07 8.44
N THR A 45 -33.43 6.71 8.79
CA THR A 45 -33.77 6.11 10.08
C THR A 45 -33.21 4.69 10.20
N LEU A 46 -32.27 4.49 11.15
CA LEU A 46 -31.73 3.17 11.48
C LEU A 46 -32.52 2.51 12.62
N SER A 47 -32.39 1.18 12.75
CA SER A 47 -33.00 0.46 13.86
C SER A 47 -32.23 0.71 15.18
N LYS A 48 -32.91 0.74 16.32
CA LYS A 48 -32.27 0.92 17.65
C LYS A 48 -31.14 -0.09 17.91
N GLY A 49 -31.28 -1.32 17.41
CA GLY A 49 -30.23 -2.35 17.52
C GLY A 49 -28.98 -1.99 16.70
N THR A 50 -29.16 -1.42 15.50
CA THR A 50 -28.07 -0.94 14.65
C THR A 50 -27.35 0.24 15.30
N ASP A 51 -28.09 1.23 15.81
CA ASP A 51 -27.50 2.36 16.55
C ASP A 51 -26.71 1.88 17.78
N GLY A 52 -27.21 0.86 18.48
CA GLY A 52 -26.50 0.23 19.59
C GLY A 52 -25.15 -0.37 19.19
N VAL A 53 -25.06 -1.05 18.04
CA VAL A 53 -23.78 -1.56 17.52
C VAL A 53 -22.87 -0.41 17.10
N LEU A 54 -23.38 0.58 16.37
CA LEU A 54 -22.59 1.73 15.92
C LEU A 54 -21.98 2.47 17.11
N ALA A 55 -22.76 2.74 18.16
CA ALA A 55 -22.29 3.38 19.38
C ALA A 55 -21.16 2.60 20.06
N ARG A 56 -21.23 1.25 20.10
CA ARG A 56 -20.14 0.41 20.65
C ARG A 56 -18.88 0.43 19.80
N VAL A 57 -19.02 0.46 18.47
CA VAL A 57 -17.88 0.46 17.54
C VAL A 57 -17.18 1.81 17.51
N THR A 58 -17.92 2.91 17.66
CA THR A 58 -17.38 4.28 17.66
C THR A 58 -16.97 4.78 19.06
N GLN A 59 -17.31 4.05 20.13
CA GLN A 59 -17.11 4.45 21.53
C GLN A 59 -15.67 4.90 21.85
N ASP A 60 -14.68 4.23 21.27
CA ASP A 60 -13.26 4.49 21.51
C ASP A 60 -12.68 5.63 20.65
N GLY A 61 -13.48 6.27 19.79
CA GLY A 61 -13.03 7.29 18.83
C GLY A 61 -12.12 6.76 17.71
N LYS A 62 -11.82 5.46 17.69
CA LYS A 62 -10.97 4.79 16.69
C LYS A 62 -11.66 4.59 15.34
N CYS A 63 -12.98 4.68 15.32
CA CYS A 63 -13.79 4.56 14.11
C CYS A 63 -14.57 5.85 13.90
N ARG A 64 -14.29 6.57 12.80
CA ARG A 64 -15.06 7.74 12.37
C ARG A 64 -16.41 7.29 11.81
N LEU A 65 -17.48 8.02 12.13
CA LEU A 65 -18.80 7.80 11.55
C LEU A 65 -19.15 8.97 10.63
N GLU A 66 -19.37 8.68 9.36
CA GLU A 66 -19.77 9.63 8.33
C GLU A 66 -21.22 9.33 7.91
N ARG A 67 -22.10 10.34 7.99
CA ARG A 67 -23.50 10.25 7.57
C ARG A 67 -23.67 10.94 6.23
N LEU A 68 -24.10 10.19 5.21
CA LEU A 68 -24.34 10.71 3.87
C LEU A 68 -25.85 10.71 3.56
N PRO A 69 -26.33 11.69 2.76
CA PRO A 69 -27.72 11.74 2.32
C PRO A 69 -28.19 10.46 1.63
N GLU A 70 -29.42 10.01 1.85
CA GLU A 70 -30.00 8.81 1.21
C GLU A 70 -29.82 8.76 -0.32
N ARG A 71 -29.91 9.91 -1.00
CA ARG A 71 -29.66 10.04 -2.46
C ARG A 71 -28.26 9.57 -2.89
N THR A 72 -27.30 9.62 -1.97
CA THR A 72 -25.91 9.16 -2.18
C THR A 72 -25.82 7.63 -2.20
N PHE A 73 -26.86 6.91 -1.78
CA PHE A 73 -26.94 5.44 -1.86
C PHE A 73 -27.73 4.96 -3.09
N SER A 74 -28.22 5.86 -3.93
CA SER A 74 -28.88 5.47 -5.18
C SER A 74 -27.88 4.76 -6.11
N PRO A 75 -28.22 3.61 -6.73
CA PRO A 75 -27.30 2.92 -7.61
C PRO A 75 -26.88 3.81 -8.80
N SER A 76 -25.57 3.89 -9.08
CA SER A 76 -25.09 4.54 -10.32
C SER A 76 -25.35 3.64 -11.54
N GLU A 77 -25.74 4.19 -12.68
CA GLU A 77 -25.94 3.42 -13.93
C GLU A 77 -24.69 2.63 -14.34
N THR A 78 -23.49 3.19 -14.12
CA THR A 78 -22.21 2.53 -14.42
C THR A 78 -21.99 1.30 -13.53
N LEU A 79 -22.41 1.38 -12.26
CA LEU A 79 -22.27 0.29 -11.28
C LEU A 79 -23.34 -0.78 -11.44
N LEU A 80 -24.54 -0.39 -11.87
CA LEU A 80 -25.63 -1.31 -12.22
C LEU A 80 -25.25 -2.22 -13.40
N LYS A 81 -24.50 -1.70 -14.38
CA LYS A 81 -24.02 -2.44 -15.55
C LYS A 81 -22.83 -3.35 -15.27
N ALA A 82 -21.98 -2.99 -14.32
CA ALA A 82 -20.72 -3.70 -14.05
C ALA A 82 -20.87 -5.02 -13.26
N SER A 83 -22.03 -5.27 -12.64
CA SER A 83 -22.24 -6.49 -11.84
C SER A 83 -23.72 -6.86 -11.76
N THR A 84 -24.23 -7.65 -12.71
CA THR A 84 -25.61 -8.14 -12.70
C THR A 84 -25.95 -8.95 -11.44
N ASP A 85 -25.02 -9.76 -10.94
CA ASP A 85 -25.29 -10.79 -9.91
C ASP A 85 -25.23 -10.30 -8.45
N MET A 86 -24.88 -9.03 -8.19
CA MET A 86 -24.81 -8.51 -6.82
C MET A 86 -26.19 -8.10 -6.27
N PRO A 87 -26.47 -8.36 -4.97
CA PRO A 87 -27.68 -7.87 -4.30
C PRO A 87 -27.83 -6.35 -4.38
N THR A 88 -29.05 -5.86 -4.53
CA THR A 88 -29.35 -4.42 -4.67
C THR A 88 -28.82 -3.59 -3.50
N VAL A 89 -28.88 -4.12 -2.27
CA VAL A 89 -28.36 -3.45 -1.07
C VAL A 89 -26.84 -3.24 -1.15
N VAL A 90 -26.10 -4.22 -1.68
CA VAL A 90 -24.65 -4.13 -1.92
C VAL A 90 -24.35 -3.07 -2.97
N LYS A 91 -25.09 -3.07 -4.09
CA LYS A 91 -24.95 -2.05 -5.16
C LYS A 91 -25.16 -0.62 -4.63
N ARG A 92 -26.13 -0.43 -3.73
CA ARG A 92 -26.39 0.85 -3.06
C ARG A 92 -25.21 1.28 -2.18
N ALA A 93 -24.69 0.38 -1.34
CA ALA A 93 -23.54 0.64 -0.48
C ALA A 93 -22.27 0.97 -1.27
N LEU A 94 -21.99 0.21 -2.35
CA LEU A 94 -20.86 0.47 -3.24
C LEU A 94 -20.99 1.81 -3.98
N SER A 95 -22.21 2.22 -4.34
CA SER A 95 -22.46 3.52 -4.97
C SER A 95 -22.16 4.68 -4.02
N ALA A 96 -22.55 4.55 -2.75
CA ALA A 96 -22.19 5.54 -1.72
C ALA A 96 -20.68 5.59 -1.49
N LEU A 97 -20.03 4.43 -1.38
CA LEU A 97 -18.57 4.34 -1.23
C LEU A 97 -17.83 4.99 -2.40
N HIS A 98 -18.23 4.71 -3.64
CA HIS A 98 -17.60 5.28 -4.83
C HIS A 98 -17.75 6.81 -4.86
N ARG A 99 -18.96 7.34 -4.57
CA ARG A 99 -19.19 8.79 -4.49
C ARG A 99 -18.38 9.45 -3.38
N HIS A 100 -18.28 8.80 -2.22
CA HIS A 100 -17.47 9.28 -1.10
C HIS A 100 -16.00 9.37 -1.49
N LEU A 101 -15.45 8.29 -2.06
CA LEU A 101 -14.05 8.26 -2.49
C LEU A 101 -13.75 9.20 -3.65
N ASN A 102 -14.74 9.48 -4.51
CA ASN A 102 -14.60 10.45 -5.59
C ASN A 102 -14.30 11.87 -5.07
N GLN A 103 -14.80 12.24 -3.89
CA GLN A 103 -14.49 13.54 -3.26
C GLN A 103 -13.01 13.69 -2.92
N TYR A 104 -12.30 12.57 -2.79
CA TYR A 104 -10.87 12.50 -2.47
C TYR A 104 -10.01 12.14 -3.69
N GLY A 105 -10.59 12.01 -4.89
CA GLY A 105 -9.88 11.52 -6.08
C GLY A 105 -9.47 10.04 -5.98
N LEU A 106 -10.15 9.25 -5.14
CA LEU A 106 -9.85 7.84 -4.87
C LEU A 106 -10.89 6.88 -5.47
N SER A 107 -11.78 7.37 -6.31
CA SER A 107 -12.85 6.59 -6.95
C SER A 107 -12.29 5.46 -7.81
N ASP A 108 -11.12 5.67 -8.44
CA ASP A 108 -10.41 4.68 -9.26
C ASP A 108 -9.91 3.47 -8.45
N LEU A 109 -9.79 3.60 -7.11
CA LEU A 109 -9.47 2.47 -6.25
C LEU A 109 -10.63 1.49 -6.10
N VAL A 110 -11.86 1.90 -6.43
CA VAL A 110 -13.05 1.05 -6.34
C VAL A 110 -13.33 0.43 -7.70
N VAL A 111 -12.62 -0.64 -8.00
CA VAL A 111 -12.96 -1.49 -9.14
C VAL A 111 -14.09 -2.42 -8.72
N VAL A 112 -15.34 -2.04 -8.98
CA VAL A 112 -16.52 -2.80 -8.53
C VAL A 112 -16.56 -4.23 -9.08
N SER A 113 -16.00 -4.48 -10.26
CA SER A 113 -15.84 -5.86 -10.79
C SER A 113 -14.89 -6.72 -9.98
N LYS A 114 -14.04 -6.13 -9.12
CA LYS A 114 -13.12 -6.84 -8.21
C LYS A 114 -13.64 -6.92 -6.77
N ALA A 115 -14.84 -6.39 -6.49
CA ALA A 115 -15.44 -6.53 -5.18
C ALA A 115 -15.75 -8.01 -4.95
N LYS A 116 -15.19 -8.59 -3.89
CA LYS A 116 -15.38 -10.01 -3.56
C LYS A 116 -16.38 -10.15 -2.42
N PRO A 117 -17.23 -11.18 -2.44
CA PRO A 117 -17.98 -11.52 -1.25
C PRO A 117 -16.97 -11.73 -0.12
N LEU A 118 -17.30 -11.25 1.06
CA LEU A 118 -16.70 -11.65 2.30
C LEU A 118 -17.13 -13.10 2.49
N VAL A 119 -16.50 -14.00 1.70
CA VAL A 119 -16.81 -15.43 1.60
C VAL A 119 -17.19 -15.90 2.98
N ASP A 120 -18.34 -16.57 3.06
CA ASP A 120 -18.91 -17.07 4.29
C ASP A 120 -17.79 -17.56 5.19
N ILE A 121 -17.43 -16.75 6.20
CA ILE A 121 -16.25 -16.97 7.04
C ILE A 121 -16.30 -18.38 7.67
N ASN A 122 -17.49 -18.97 7.68
CA ASN A 122 -17.81 -20.32 8.13
C ASN A 122 -17.16 -21.47 7.34
N THR A 123 -16.74 -21.30 6.08
CA THR A 123 -16.29 -22.44 5.24
C THR A 123 -14.78 -22.51 5.03
N SER A 124 -14.06 -21.38 5.01
CA SER A 124 -12.62 -21.33 4.65
C SER A 124 -11.67 -21.07 5.83
N CYS A 125 -12.16 -20.47 6.91
CA CYS A 125 -11.35 -20.11 8.08
C CYS A 125 -12.09 -20.36 9.40
N MET A 126 -11.33 -20.47 10.49
CA MET A 126 -11.90 -20.65 11.82
C MET A 126 -12.69 -19.41 12.22
N LEU A 127 -13.96 -19.60 12.56
CA LEU A 127 -14.80 -18.53 13.06
C LEU A 127 -14.34 -18.10 14.45
N LEU A 128 -13.74 -16.92 14.53
CA LEU A 128 -13.44 -16.23 15.77
C LEU A 128 -14.40 -15.04 15.90
N ASP A 129 -15.28 -15.10 16.90
CA ASP A 129 -16.11 -13.95 17.23
C ASP A 129 -15.26 -12.86 17.90
N GLY A 130 -15.75 -11.63 17.88
CA GLY A 130 -14.95 -10.53 18.42
C GLY A 130 -14.83 -10.54 19.95
N GLN A 131 -15.61 -11.37 20.65
CA GLN A 131 -15.43 -11.58 22.08
C GLN A 131 -14.21 -12.48 22.32
N THR A 132 -14.13 -13.61 21.63
CA THR A 132 -12.98 -14.54 21.62
C THR A 132 -11.69 -13.83 21.24
N ILE A 133 -11.70 -12.95 20.22
CA ILE A 133 -10.51 -12.17 19.83
C ILE A 133 -10.00 -11.29 20.97
N ARG A 134 -10.91 -10.75 21.81
CA ARG A 134 -10.55 -9.91 22.97
C ARG A 134 -10.13 -10.75 24.17
N ASP A 135 -10.88 -11.79 24.49
CA ASP A 135 -10.65 -12.64 25.66
C ASP A 135 -9.34 -13.43 25.54
N LEU A 136 -9.00 -13.87 24.33
CA LEU A 136 -7.71 -14.50 24.03
C LEU A 136 -6.60 -13.48 23.73
N GLU A 137 -6.88 -12.17 23.85
CA GLU A 137 -5.97 -11.06 23.59
C GLU A 137 -5.15 -11.22 22.28
N LEU A 138 -5.81 -11.69 21.20
CA LEU A 138 -5.11 -12.13 20.00
C LEU A 138 -4.36 -11.00 19.29
N LEU A 139 -4.95 -9.80 19.25
CA LEU A 139 -4.39 -8.66 18.53
C LEU A 139 -3.87 -7.57 19.46
N ARG A 140 -4.52 -7.38 20.62
CA ARG A 140 -4.30 -6.29 21.56
C ARG A 140 -4.77 -6.73 22.95
N THR A 141 -4.11 -6.21 23.97
CA THR A 141 -4.51 -6.29 25.38
C THR A 141 -5.24 -5.00 25.79
N SER A 142 -5.73 -4.95 27.03
CA SER A 142 -6.27 -3.72 27.63
C SER A 142 -5.24 -2.58 27.71
N GLN A 143 -3.95 -2.89 27.81
CA GLN A 143 -2.86 -1.92 27.96
C GLN A 143 -2.18 -1.53 26.64
N GLY A 144 -2.58 -2.11 25.51
CA GLY A 144 -2.00 -1.80 24.21
C GLY A 144 -1.77 -3.03 23.35
N GLN A 145 -0.77 -2.99 22.47
CA GLN A 145 -0.40 -4.16 21.67
C GLN A 145 0.53 -5.11 22.45
N LYS A 146 1.39 -4.56 23.30
CA LYS A 146 2.35 -5.37 24.09
C LYS A 146 1.59 -6.37 24.98
N GLY A 147 2.02 -7.62 24.95
CA GLY A 147 1.37 -8.73 25.65
C GLY A 147 0.29 -9.47 24.84
N SER A 148 -0.03 -9.05 23.61
CA SER A 148 -0.96 -9.81 22.75
C SER A 148 -0.26 -10.95 22.00
N LEU A 149 -1.03 -11.94 21.51
CA LEU A 149 -0.49 -12.98 20.63
C LEU A 149 0.19 -12.38 19.38
N PHE A 150 -0.43 -11.38 18.78
CA PHE A 150 0.17 -10.66 17.66
C PHE A 150 1.50 -10.01 18.02
N TRP A 151 1.64 -9.40 19.20
CA TRP A 151 2.93 -8.84 19.63
C TRP A 151 4.04 -9.90 19.78
N LEU A 152 3.69 -11.08 20.27
CA LEU A 152 4.62 -12.20 20.39
C LEU A 152 5.09 -12.68 19.01
N LEU A 153 4.13 -12.93 18.10
CA LEU A 153 4.38 -13.52 16.79
C LEU A 153 5.01 -12.54 15.79
N ASP A 154 4.79 -11.24 15.97
CA ASP A 154 5.20 -10.23 15.02
C ASP A 154 6.71 -9.94 15.11
N LYS A 155 7.44 -10.66 14.26
CA LYS A 155 8.87 -10.46 13.95
C LYS A 155 9.04 -10.10 12.47
N THR A 156 8.05 -9.45 11.87
CA THR A 156 8.07 -9.09 10.43
C THR A 156 9.01 -7.91 10.17
N ASP A 157 9.66 -7.91 9.02
CA ASP A 157 10.57 -6.82 8.60
C ASP A 157 9.85 -5.74 7.77
N THR A 158 8.69 -6.08 7.19
CA THR A 158 7.93 -5.20 6.28
C THR A 158 6.53 -4.88 6.82
N PRO A 159 5.99 -3.68 6.53
CA PRO A 159 4.61 -3.35 6.89
C PRO A 159 3.56 -4.27 6.24
N VAL A 160 3.84 -4.78 5.04
CA VAL A 160 2.94 -5.71 4.36
C VAL A 160 2.94 -7.08 5.05
N GLY A 161 4.11 -7.61 5.43
CA GLY A 161 4.21 -8.83 6.23
C GLY A 161 3.49 -8.71 7.57
N ARG A 162 3.65 -7.57 8.25
CA ARG A 162 2.90 -7.25 9.48
C ARG A 162 1.38 -7.31 9.27
N ARG A 163 0.89 -6.75 8.17
CA ARG A 163 -0.54 -6.78 7.80
C ARG A 163 -1.01 -8.21 7.50
N THR A 164 -0.23 -8.96 6.74
CA THR A 164 -0.51 -10.37 6.38
C THR A 164 -0.57 -11.26 7.63
N LEU A 165 0.41 -11.17 8.52
CA LEU A 165 0.43 -11.92 9.78
C LEU A 165 -0.78 -11.58 10.65
N ARG A 166 -1.13 -10.29 10.74
CA ARG A 166 -2.33 -9.84 11.45
C ARG A 166 -3.61 -10.43 10.85
N GLU A 167 -3.71 -10.52 9.53
CA GLU A 167 -4.85 -11.17 8.87
C GLU A 167 -4.88 -12.68 9.16
N TRP A 168 -3.75 -13.37 9.14
CA TRP A 168 -3.66 -14.80 9.43
C TRP A 168 -4.08 -15.17 10.85
N ILE A 169 -3.75 -14.34 11.85
CA ILE A 169 -4.22 -14.55 13.23
C ILE A 169 -5.74 -14.38 13.34
N ARG A 170 -6.32 -13.45 12.58
CA ARG A 170 -7.78 -13.21 12.58
C ARG A 170 -8.56 -14.28 11.83
N LYS A 171 -7.91 -14.95 10.88
CA LYS A 171 -8.51 -15.95 9.99
C LYS A 171 -7.65 -17.22 9.96
N PRO A 172 -7.60 -17.99 11.06
CA PRO A 172 -6.90 -19.27 11.06
C PRO A 172 -7.46 -20.20 9.97
N LEU A 173 -6.62 -20.99 9.33
CA LEU A 173 -7.02 -21.88 8.22
C LEU A 173 -7.84 -23.08 8.74
N LEU A 174 -8.73 -23.60 7.89
CA LEU A 174 -9.45 -24.87 8.12
C LEU A 174 -9.00 -26.03 7.22
N ASP A 175 -8.25 -25.72 6.16
CA ASP A 175 -7.72 -26.70 5.21
C ASP A 175 -6.39 -27.24 5.74
N ILE A 176 -6.36 -28.56 5.98
CA ILE A 176 -5.19 -29.26 6.51
C ILE A 176 -3.99 -29.22 5.54
N HIS A 177 -4.22 -29.24 4.23
CA HIS A 177 -3.15 -29.11 3.25
C HIS A 177 -2.52 -27.72 3.36
N MET A 178 -3.32 -26.65 3.35
CA MET A 178 -2.82 -25.28 3.50
C MET A 178 -2.13 -25.03 4.85
N ILE A 179 -2.59 -25.67 5.93
CA ILE A 179 -1.93 -25.62 7.23
C ILE A 179 -0.55 -26.28 7.15
N ASN A 180 -0.47 -27.50 6.62
CA ASN A 180 0.79 -28.23 6.51
C ASN A 180 1.78 -27.55 5.57
N GLU A 181 1.32 -27.01 4.43
CA GLU A 181 2.15 -26.18 3.55
C GLU A 181 2.81 -25.03 4.30
N ARG A 182 2.04 -24.30 5.11
CA ARG A 182 2.59 -23.19 5.90
C ARG A 182 3.58 -23.68 6.94
N LEU A 183 3.32 -24.82 7.60
CA LEU A 183 4.24 -25.42 8.57
C LEU A 183 5.55 -25.86 7.90
N ASP A 184 5.47 -26.46 6.71
CA ASP A 184 6.65 -26.83 5.91
C ASP A 184 7.48 -25.59 5.58
N MET A 185 6.85 -24.49 5.14
CA MET A 185 7.55 -23.24 4.88
C MET A 185 8.20 -22.64 6.14
N VAL A 186 7.58 -22.79 7.30
CA VAL A 186 8.15 -22.35 8.59
C VAL A 186 9.40 -23.15 8.93
N GLU A 187 9.38 -24.47 8.74
CA GLU A 187 10.55 -25.33 8.97
C GLU A 187 11.68 -25.03 7.98
N ASP A 188 11.33 -24.85 6.71
CA ASP A 188 12.27 -24.45 5.66
C ASP A 188 12.96 -23.12 6.03
N LEU A 189 12.20 -22.07 6.34
CA LEU A 189 12.79 -20.77 6.70
C LEU A 189 13.55 -20.81 8.03
N LYS A 190 13.12 -21.62 9.01
CA LYS A 190 13.86 -21.83 10.25
C LYS A 190 15.24 -22.42 9.96
N ALA A 191 15.31 -23.47 9.15
CA ALA A 191 16.58 -24.07 8.74
C ALA A 191 17.50 -23.09 7.99
N ALA A 192 16.94 -22.21 7.15
CA ALA A 192 17.71 -21.16 6.49
C ALA A 192 18.29 -20.10 7.46
N LEU A 193 17.55 -19.79 8.53
CA LEU A 193 17.95 -18.80 9.54
C LEU A 193 19.02 -19.32 10.51
N ASP A 194 19.03 -20.62 10.79
CA ASP A 194 19.99 -21.27 11.71
C ASP A 194 21.46 -21.19 11.21
N GLY A 195 21.66 -20.83 9.95
CA GLY A 195 22.92 -20.32 9.42
C GLY A 195 24.06 -21.30 9.21
N ASN A 196 23.87 -22.57 9.58
CA ASN A 196 24.86 -23.63 9.47
C ASN A 196 24.92 -24.30 8.08
N SER A 197 24.04 -23.93 7.16
CA SER A 197 23.98 -24.54 5.82
C SER A 197 24.71 -23.69 4.77
N SER A 198 25.60 -24.32 4.00
CA SER A 198 26.30 -23.73 2.86
C SER A 198 25.62 -24.03 1.51
N ASP A 199 24.39 -24.55 1.55
CA ASP A 199 23.59 -24.84 0.36
C ASP A 199 23.29 -23.55 -0.42
N GLY A 200 23.50 -23.58 -1.74
CA GLY A 200 23.31 -22.41 -2.62
C GLY A 200 21.89 -21.86 -2.60
N TYR A 201 20.87 -22.72 -2.48
CA TYR A 201 19.48 -22.30 -2.35
C TYR A 201 19.22 -21.59 -1.01
N VAL A 202 19.86 -22.06 0.06
CA VAL A 202 19.78 -21.40 1.38
C VAL A 202 20.40 -20.01 1.35
N LEU A 203 21.53 -19.82 0.65
CA LEU A 203 22.13 -18.50 0.47
C LEU A 203 21.19 -17.55 -0.26
N GLN A 204 20.54 -18.00 -1.34
CA GLN A 204 19.53 -17.23 -2.06
C GLN A 204 18.34 -16.84 -1.18
N VAL A 205 17.86 -17.76 -0.33
CA VAL A 205 16.78 -17.45 0.63
C VAL A 205 17.24 -16.35 1.61
N ARG A 206 18.48 -16.42 2.10
CA ARG A 206 19.03 -15.41 3.01
C ARG A 206 19.20 -14.05 2.33
N GLU A 207 19.57 -14.03 1.05
CA GLU A 207 19.61 -12.81 0.23
C GLU A 207 18.22 -12.19 0.09
N LEU A 208 17.18 -12.98 -0.23
CA LEU A 208 15.80 -12.51 -0.25
C LEU A 208 15.38 -11.91 1.11
N LEU A 209 15.65 -12.59 2.22
CA LEU A 209 15.34 -12.09 3.56
C LEU A 209 16.11 -10.80 3.90
N SER A 210 17.33 -10.63 3.36
CA SER A 210 18.11 -9.41 3.53
C SER A 210 17.53 -8.24 2.73
N GLU A 211 17.00 -8.50 1.53
CA GLU A 211 16.33 -7.49 0.73
C GLU A 211 14.97 -7.10 1.31
N LEU A 212 14.24 -8.05 1.95
CA LEU A 212 13.02 -7.72 2.70
C LEU A 212 13.25 -6.67 3.79
N LYS A 213 14.39 -6.75 4.51
CA LYS A 213 14.75 -5.75 5.55
C LYS A 213 14.98 -4.35 4.98
N ARG A 214 15.32 -4.25 3.70
CA ARG A 214 15.59 -2.99 3.00
C ARG A 214 14.40 -2.54 2.15
N ALA A 215 13.37 -3.36 2.04
CA ALA A 215 12.21 -3.10 1.20
C ALA A 215 11.42 -1.88 1.72
N PRO A 216 10.99 -0.97 0.85
CA PRO A 216 10.05 0.07 1.23
C PRO A 216 8.67 -0.53 1.53
N ASP A 217 7.74 0.26 2.07
CA ASP A 217 6.33 -0.14 2.18
C ASP A 217 5.70 -0.22 0.78
N PHE A 218 5.90 -1.36 0.09
CA PHE A 218 5.36 -1.60 -1.25
C PHE A 218 3.84 -1.45 -1.29
N GLY A 219 3.12 -1.85 -0.23
CA GLY A 219 1.66 -1.69 -0.15
C GLY A 219 1.24 -0.21 -0.14
N HIS A 220 1.94 0.62 0.63
CA HIS A 220 1.68 2.05 0.65
C HIS A 220 2.09 2.75 -0.65
N LEU A 221 3.25 2.41 -1.23
CA LEU A 221 3.69 2.95 -2.53
C LEU A 221 2.74 2.55 -3.66
N MET A 222 2.29 1.28 -3.70
CA MET A 222 1.28 0.81 -4.64
C MET A 222 -0.03 1.60 -4.50
N THR A 223 -0.43 1.91 -3.28
CA THR A 223 -1.65 2.72 -3.03
C THR A 223 -1.49 4.12 -3.60
N GLN A 224 -0.37 4.78 -3.34
CA GLN A 224 -0.08 6.13 -3.87
C GLN A 224 0.00 6.14 -5.41
N LEU A 225 0.52 5.07 -6.01
CA LEU A 225 0.57 4.91 -7.46
C LEU A 225 -0.84 4.77 -8.05
N ARG A 226 -1.67 3.91 -7.44
CA ARG A 226 -3.06 3.68 -7.87
C ARG A 226 -3.94 4.91 -7.70
N SER A 227 -3.65 5.78 -6.73
CA SER A 227 -4.33 7.07 -6.56
C SER A 227 -3.67 8.23 -7.30
N HIS A 228 -2.61 7.96 -8.08
CA HIS A 228 -1.91 8.94 -8.91
C HIS A 228 -1.31 10.14 -8.14
N VAL A 229 -1.07 9.99 -6.83
CA VAL A 229 -0.45 11.02 -5.97
C VAL A 229 0.98 10.68 -5.56
N ILE A 230 1.54 9.59 -6.10
CA ILE A 230 2.94 9.23 -5.87
C ILE A 230 3.87 10.27 -6.51
N THR A 231 4.90 10.70 -5.77
CA THR A 231 5.89 11.67 -6.28
C THR A 231 6.92 10.96 -7.17
N PRO A 232 7.57 11.68 -8.11
CA PRO A 232 8.62 11.10 -8.97
C PRO A 232 9.68 10.31 -8.22
N LYS A 233 10.24 10.89 -7.16
CA LYS A 233 11.21 10.21 -6.29
C LYS A 233 10.70 8.88 -5.73
N ARG A 234 9.46 8.88 -5.24
CA ARG A 234 8.84 7.69 -4.64
C ARG A 234 8.57 6.62 -5.69
N THR A 235 8.26 7.01 -6.92
CA THR A 235 8.14 6.09 -8.06
C THR A 235 9.48 5.45 -8.39
N VAL A 236 10.58 6.22 -8.44
CA VAL A 236 11.93 5.67 -8.64
C VAL A 236 12.31 4.69 -7.52
N LEU A 237 12.02 5.05 -6.26
CA LEU A 237 12.22 4.15 -5.12
C LEU A 237 11.43 2.84 -5.26
N LEU A 238 10.16 2.93 -5.66
CA LEU A 238 9.29 1.78 -5.91
C LEU A 238 9.90 0.87 -6.98
N LEU A 239 10.17 1.41 -8.17
CA LEU A 239 10.68 0.65 -9.31
C LEU A 239 12.06 0.04 -9.04
N GLY A 240 13.00 0.81 -8.51
CA GLY A 240 14.33 0.31 -8.18
C GLY A 240 14.30 -0.80 -7.12
N SER A 241 13.41 -0.70 -6.13
CA SER A 241 13.23 -1.75 -5.13
C SER A 241 12.51 -2.98 -5.69
N MET A 242 11.56 -2.79 -6.61
CA MET A 242 10.93 -3.90 -7.34
C MET A 242 11.98 -4.68 -8.14
N ILE A 243 12.86 -4.01 -8.90
CA ILE A 243 13.90 -4.67 -9.70
C ILE A 243 14.79 -5.55 -8.82
N ARG A 244 15.28 -5.02 -7.68
CA ARG A 244 16.11 -5.80 -6.74
C ARG A 244 15.36 -7.01 -6.17
N MET A 245 14.12 -6.81 -5.71
CA MET A 245 13.30 -7.89 -5.15
C MET A 245 12.98 -8.97 -6.19
N LEU A 246 12.59 -8.58 -7.41
CA LEU A 246 12.30 -9.50 -8.51
C LEU A 246 13.54 -10.30 -8.90
N SER A 247 14.72 -9.68 -8.93
CA SER A 247 15.98 -10.41 -9.16
C SER A 247 16.21 -11.53 -8.14
N GLN A 248 15.88 -11.31 -6.87
CA GLN A 248 15.99 -12.35 -5.83
C GLN A 248 14.95 -13.45 -6.00
N VAL A 249 13.71 -13.06 -6.30
CA VAL A 249 12.59 -13.98 -6.56
C VAL A 249 12.90 -14.89 -7.77
N GLU A 250 13.45 -14.33 -8.85
CA GLU A 250 13.84 -15.09 -10.03
C GLU A 250 15.02 -16.03 -9.78
N ALA A 251 16.00 -15.62 -8.96
CA ALA A 251 17.11 -16.49 -8.58
C ALA A 251 16.61 -17.73 -7.83
N LEU A 252 15.68 -17.54 -6.89
CA LEU A 252 15.02 -18.63 -6.18
C LEU A 252 14.18 -19.51 -7.09
N ALA A 253 13.42 -18.92 -8.02
CA ALA A 253 12.60 -19.67 -8.97
C ALA A 253 13.44 -20.57 -9.89
N ARG A 254 14.61 -20.08 -10.35
CA ARG A 254 15.58 -20.89 -11.11
C ARG A 254 16.12 -22.04 -10.27
N GLY A 255 16.61 -21.76 -9.06
CA GLY A 255 17.09 -22.80 -8.14
C GLY A 255 16.02 -23.84 -7.77
N ALA A 256 14.75 -23.42 -7.70
CA ALA A 256 13.62 -24.30 -7.43
C ALA A 256 13.24 -25.20 -8.62
N SER A 257 13.53 -24.76 -9.85
CA SER A 257 13.26 -25.51 -11.09
C SER A 257 14.37 -26.51 -11.42
N GLU A 258 15.62 -26.19 -11.07
CA GLU A 258 16.79 -27.07 -11.28
C GLU A 258 16.82 -28.26 -10.31
N ALA A 259 16.13 -28.17 -9.19
CA ALA A 259 16.02 -29.26 -8.23
C ALA A 259 15.11 -30.39 -8.75
N MET A 260 15.72 -31.51 -9.15
CA MET A 260 15.07 -32.65 -9.82
C MET A 260 14.02 -33.38 -8.97
N GLU A 261 13.95 -33.14 -7.65
CA GLU A 261 12.90 -33.67 -6.77
C GLU A 261 12.30 -32.58 -5.87
N ALA A 262 10.97 -32.40 -5.94
CA ALA A 262 10.18 -31.61 -4.98
C ALA A 262 10.05 -32.31 -3.60
N LYS A 263 10.82 -33.38 -3.37
CA LYS A 263 10.94 -34.09 -2.09
C LYS A 263 12.34 -33.82 -1.54
N GLY A 264 12.42 -33.08 -0.43
CA GLY A 264 13.67 -32.65 0.17
C GLY A 264 13.48 -31.41 1.06
N PRO A 265 14.52 -30.95 1.76
CA PRO A 265 14.44 -29.69 2.51
C PRO A 265 14.12 -28.52 1.54
N PHE A 266 13.38 -27.51 1.99
CA PHE A 266 12.97 -26.35 1.20
C PHE A 266 11.89 -26.63 0.13
N ALA A 267 11.23 -27.80 0.15
CA ALA A 267 10.24 -28.19 -0.84
C ALA A 267 9.02 -27.27 -0.90
N ALA A 268 8.56 -26.74 0.23
CA ALA A 268 7.40 -25.85 0.26
C ALA A 268 7.77 -24.46 -0.29
N LEU A 269 8.95 -23.93 0.07
CA LEU A 269 9.47 -22.72 -0.56
C LEU A 269 9.68 -22.90 -2.07
N ARG A 270 10.30 -24.00 -2.51
CA ARG A 270 10.50 -24.26 -3.95
C ARG A 270 9.18 -24.27 -4.70
N ARG A 271 8.16 -24.96 -4.18
CA ARG A 271 6.81 -24.96 -4.79
C ARG A 271 6.17 -23.57 -4.82
N ALA A 272 6.41 -22.72 -3.82
CA ALA A 272 5.94 -21.35 -3.82
C ALA A 272 6.58 -20.49 -4.95
N PHE A 273 7.82 -20.82 -5.37
CA PHE A 273 8.56 -20.08 -6.41
C PHE A 273 8.58 -20.76 -7.80
N GLN A 274 8.20 -22.04 -7.93
CA GLN A 274 8.18 -22.78 -9.20
C GLN A 274 7.26 -22.18 -10.28
N GLY A 275 6.28 -21.35 -9.88
CA GLY A 275 5.37 -20.65 -10.78
C GLY A 275 5.83 -19.26 -11.21
N VAL A 276 6.95 -18.73 -10.69
CA VAL A 276 7.44 -17.40 -11.11
C VAL A 276 8.00 -17.52 -12.54
N PRO A 277 7.53 -16.72 -13.51
CA PRO A 277 8.19 -16.60 -14.79
C PRO A 277 9.66 -16.16 -14.61
N ALA A 278 10.61 -16.94 -15.12
CA ALA A 278 12.01 -16.54 -15.15
C ALA A 278 12.28 -15.56 -16.31
N GLY A 279 13.00 -14.46 -16.02
CA GLY A 279 13.51 -13.52 -17.02
C GLY A 279 12.60 -12.33 -17.30
N SER A 280 13.21 -11.34 -17.98
CA SER A 280 12.78 -9.97 -18.35
C SER A 280 11.40 -9.81 -19.03
N LYS A 281 10.33 -10.35 -18.44
CA LYS A 281 8.93 -10.09 -18.80
C LYS A 281 8.30 -9.00 -17.95
N TRP A 282 8.95 -8.64 -16.85
CA TRP A 282 8.49 -7.58 -15.97
C TRP A 282 8.91 -6.27 -16.64
N ASN A 283 7.98 -5.53 -17.23
CA ASN A 283 8.25 -4.25 -17.90
C ASN A 283 8.73 -3.14 -16.92
N VAL A 284 9.31 -3.47 -15.76
CA VAL A 284 9.69 -2.56 -14.68
C VAL A 284 10.88 -1.71 -15.11
N GLU A 285 11.90 -2.30 -15.75
CA GLU A 285 13.04 -1.57 -16.31
C GLU A 285 12.60 -0.63 -17.44
N THR A 286 11.73 -1.09 -18.34
CA THR A 286 11.15 -0.27 -19.41
C THR A 286 10.36 0.91 -18.84
N VAL A 287 9.58 0.67 -17.78
CA VAL A 287 8.86 1.73 -17.05
C VAL A 287 9.81 2.66 -16.32
N LEU A 288 10.95 2.19 -15.81
CA LEU A 288 11.95 3.06 -15.19
C LEU A 288 12.60 3.97 -16.23
N GLN A 289 12.82 3.50 -17.45
CA GLN A 289 13.37 4.28 -18.56
C GLN A 289 12.45 5.43 -19.00
N THR A 290 11.14 5.37 -18.72
CA THR A 290 10.23 6.47 -19.04
C THR A 290 10.36 7.66 -18.06
N ILE A 291 11.10 7.49 -16.97
CA ILE A 291 11.30 8.50 -15.92
C ILE A 291 12.71 9.10 -16.06
N ASN A 292 12.80 10.41 -16.02
CA ASN A 292 14.08 11.12 -16.00
C ASN A 292 14.63 11.17 -14.57
N THR A 293 15.47 10.20 -14.23
CA THR A 293 16.05 10.06 -12.88
C THR A 293 17.02 11.21 -12.56
N ASP A 294 17.82 11.65 -13.54
CA ASP A 294 18.76 12.77 -13.37
C ASP A 294 18.04 14.07 -13.01
N ALA A 295 16.91 14.37 -13.67
CA ALA A 295 16.11 15.55 -13.37
C ALA A 295 15.47 15.51 -11.98
N ILE A 296 15.17 14.32 -11.46
CA ILE A 296 14.68 14.17 -10.09
C ILE A 296 15.82 14.50 -9.11
N GLU A 297 17.01 13.95 -9.34
CA GLU A 297 18.17 14.19 -8.47
C GLU A 297 18.63 15.66 -8.47
N SER A 298 18.70 16.30 -9.64
CA SER A 298 19.07 17.71 -9.76
C SER A 298 18.07 18.63 -9.02
N THR A 299 16.77 18.32 -9.11
CA THR A 299 15.72 19.07 -8.42
C THR A 299 15.86 18.93 -6.90
N GLU A 300 16.22 17.75 -6.39
CA GLU A 300 16.44 17.55 -4.95
C GLU A 300 17.66 18.30 -4.41
N LYS A 301 18.74 18.38 -5.20
CA LYS A 301 19.96 19.10 -4.85
C LYS A 301 19.82 20.63 -5.01
N GLY A 302 18.72 21.09 -5.61
CA GLY A 302 18.54 22.51 -5.96
C GLY A 302 19.43 22.97 -7.12
N GLU A 303 19.91 22.02 -7.94
CA GLU A 303 20.82 22.24 -9.07
C GLU A 303 20.05 22.42 -10.40
N ALA A 304 18.74 22.19 -10.42
CA ALA A 304 17.89 22.37 -11.59
C ALA A 304 17.82 23.85 -12.00
N SER A 305 18.55 24.21 -13.06
CA SER A 305 18.68 25.59 -13.52
C SER A 305 17.77 25.91 -14.70
N LYS A 306 17.52 24.91 -15.57
CA LYS A 306 16.64 25.01 -16.73
C LYS A 306 15.36 24.23 -16.47
N LEU A 307 14.35 24.55 -17.29
CA LEU A 307 13.07 23.85 -17.28
C LEU A 307 13.24 22.33 -17.50
N GLU A 308 14.10 21.96 -18.45
CA GLU A 308 14.41 20.57 -18.81
C GLU A 308 15.05 19.79 -17.66
N ASP A 309 15.90 20.44 -16.86
CA ASP A 309 16.58 19.85 -15.70
C ASP A 309 15.60 19.48 -14.58
N SER A 310 14.34 19.91 -14.64
CA SER A 310 13.31 19.70 -13.62
C SER A 310 12.16 18.78 -14.06
N MET A 311 12.24 18.24 -15.28
CA MET A 311 11.18 17.40 -15.87
C MET A 311 11.34 15.94 -15.42
N PRO A 312 10.42 15.39 -14.62
CA PRO A 312 10.53 14.01 -14.13
C PRO A 312 10.21 12.95 -15.19
N ILE A 313 9.68 13.36 -16.36
CA ILE A 313 9.33 12.49 -17.48
C ILE A 313 10.48 12.52 -18.49
N SER A 314 10.82 11.35 -19.05
CA SER A 314 11.83 11.24 -20.12
C SER A 314 11.51 12.11 -21.34
N ALA A 315 12.55 12.63 -22.01
CA ALA A 315 12.40 13.51 -23.17
C ALA A 315 11.54 12.89 -24.27
N ASP A 316 11.77 11.61 -24.58
CA ASP A 316 11.03 10.87 -25.62
C ASP A 316 9.53 10.76 -25.32
N LEU A 317 9.14 10.74 -24.04
CA LEU A 317 7.75 10.62 -23.64
C LEU A 317 7.05 11.98 -23.52
N ILE A 318 7.77 13.09 -23.38
CA ILE A 318 7.18 14.44 -23.25
C ILE A 318 6.27 14.76 -24.45
N GLU A 319 6.64 14.34 -25.66
CA GLU A 319 5.86 14.57 -26.88
C GLU A 319 4.45 13.95 -26.83
N THR A 320 4.25 12.93 -25.98
CA THR A 320 2.96 12.26 -25.81
C THR A 320 1.97 13.04 -24.93
N PHE A 321 2.38 14.17 -24.35
CA PHE A 321 1.56 15.03 -23.49
C PHE A 321 1.32 16.40 -24.14
N PRO A 322 0.27 16.56 -24.97
CA PRO A 322 0.03 17.79 -25.74
C PRO A 322 -0.05 19.06 -24.88
N GLY A 323 -0.68 18.98 -23.71
CA GLY A 323 -0.80 20.11 -22.79
C GLY A 323 0.56 20.56 -22.23
N LEU A 324 1.46 19.61 -21.95
CA LEU A 324 2.81 19.92 -21.49
C LEU A 324 3.66 20.50 -22.61
N VAL A 325 3.58 19.92 -23.81
CA VAL A 325 4.28 20.44 -25.01
C VAL A 325 3.85 21.89 -25.31
N HIS A 326 2.55 22.16 -25.25
CA HIS A 326 2.00 23.51 -25.43
C HIS A 326 2.59 24.50 -24.42
N ALA A 327 2.54 24.17 -23.12
CA ALA A 327 3.07 25.04 -22.07
C ALA A 327 4.58 25.28 -22.22
N ILE A 328 5.37 24.25 -22.58
CA ILE A 328 6.80 24.39 -22.85
C ILE A 328 7.04 25.34 -24.03
N ASN A 329 6.25 25.23 -25.09
CA ASN A 329 6.35 26.12 -26.25
C ASN A 329 5.98 27.57 -25.90
N ASN A 330 5.02 27.80 -25.02
CA ASN A 330 4.68 29.15 -24.53
C ASN A 330 5.86 29.79 -23.78
N VAL A 331 6.57 29.02 -22.94
CA VAL A 331 7.79 29.53 -22.28
C VAL A 331 8.87 29.85 -23.31
N LYS A 332 9.13 28.94 -24.26
CA LYS A 332 10.11 29.18 -25.34
C LYS A 332 9.77 30.42 -26.16
N GLU A 333 8.49 30.66 -26.41
CA GLU A 333 8.01 31.84 -27.14
C GLU A 333 8.19 33.13 -26.33
N ALA A 334 7.82 33.13 -25.05
CA ALA A 334 8.01 34.28 -24.17
C ALA A 334 9.51 34.63 -24.01
N GLU A 335 10.37 33.63 -23.86
CA GLU A 335 11.83 33.83 -23.84
C GLU A 335 12.35 34.39 -25.17
N ARG A 336 11.83 33.92 -26.31
CA ARG A 336 12.19 34.44 -27.64
C ARG A 336 11.80 35.91 -27.77
N GLN A 337 10.62 36.30 -27.28
CA GLN A 337 10.15 37.69 -27.30
C GLN A 337 11.03 38.59 -26.40
N LEU A 338 11.44 38.11 -25.23
CA LEU A 338 12.39 38.83 -24.35
C LEU A 338 13.79 38.97 -24.96
N ARG A 339 14.27 37.95 -25.68
CA ARG A 339 15.54 38.04 -26.43
C ARG A 339 15.45 39.06 -27.57
N ALA A 340 14.36 39.03 -28.34
CA ALA A 340 14.13 40.00 -29.41
C ALA A 340 14.03 41.44 -28.87
N GLU A 341 13.41 41.64 -27.70
CA GLU A 341 13.37 42.95 -27.04
C GLU A 341 14.77 43.39 -26.59
N LEU A 342 15.61 42.49 -26.09
CA LEU A 342 17.01 42.81 -25.73
C LEU A 342 17.79 43.27 -26.96
N ASP A 343 17.61 42.60 -28.09
CA ASP A 343 18.29 42.97 -29.34
C ASP A 343 17.81 44.34 -29.84
N ALA A 344 16.51 44.64 -29.76
CA ALA A 344 15.98 45.98 -30.06
C ALA A 344 16.53 47.06 -29.10
N VAL A 345 16.70 46.74 -27.81
CA VAL A 345 17.34 47.62 -26.82
C VAL A 345 18.81 47.86 -27.18
N ARG A 346 19.56 46.83 -27.57
CA ARG A 346 20.97 46.95 -27.99
C ARG A 346 21.12 47.87 -29.20
N GLU A 347 20.23 47.75 -30.19
CA GLU A 347 20.19 48.62 -31.36
C GLU A 347 19.87 50.06 -30.97
N THR A 348 18.82 50.27 -30.16
CA THR A 348 18.38 51.60 -29.71
C THR A 348 19.48 52.35 -28.95
N LEU A 349 20.24 51.64 -28.11
CA LEU A 349 21.31 52.22 -27.30
C LEU A 349 22.68 52.23 -28.00
N GLY A 350 22.84 51.56 -29.14
CA GLY A 350 24.14 51.35 -29.79
C GLY A 350 25.13 50.53 -28.94
N ARG A 351 24.63 49.60 -28.12
CA ARG A 351 25.42 48.81 -27.14
C ARG A 351 25.25 47.31 -27.41
N PRO A 352 26.06 46.69 -28.29
CA PRO A 352 25.84 45.32 -28.75
C PRO A 352 26.04 44.24 -27.66
N HIS A 353 26.82 44.54 -26.62
CA HIS A 353 27.13 43.60 -25.52
C HIS A 353 26.25 43.81 -24.28
N LEU A 354 25.18 44.60 -24.37
CA LEU A 354 24.29 44.82 -23.24
C LEU A 354 23.55 43.53 -22.87
N GLU A 355 23.43 43.25 -21.57
CA GLU A 355 22.72 42.10 -21.03
C GLU A 355 21.65 42.55 -20.02
N TRP A 356 20.63 41.72 -19.84
CA TRP A 356 19.63 41.93 -18.81
C TRP A 356 20.27 41.91 -17.42
N LYS A 357 19.88 42.86 -16.57
CA LYS A 357 20.30 42.91 -15.18
C LYS A 357 19.20 42.41 -14.26
N THR A 358 19.59 41.58 -13.29
CA THR A 358 18.73 41.15 -12.18
C THR A 358 19.30 41.67 -10.86
N VAL A 359 18.43 42.22 -10.01
CA VAL A 359 18.77 42.69 -8.66
C VAL A 359 17.88 42.00 -7.65
N ARG A 360 18.47 41.30 -6.69
CA ARG A 360 17.73 40.75 -5.55
C ARG A 360 17.32 41.89 -4.61
N THR A 361 16.03 41.97 -4.32
CA THR A 361 15.41 42.96 -3.42
C THR A 361 15.00 42.34 -2.08
N GLY A 362 14.97 41.01 -1.97
CA GLY A 362 14.73 40.30 -0.72
C GLY A 362 15.04 38.80 -0.81
N PRO A 363 14.68 38.02 0.21
CA PRO A 363 14.90 36.57 0.24
C PRO A 363 14.20 35.81 -0.91
N SER A 364 13.05 36.34 -1.34
CA SER A 364 12.17 35.74 -2.35
C SER A 364 11.68 36.76 -3.39
N SER A 365 12.33 37.92 -3.49
CA SER A 365 11.98 38.98 -4.44
C SER A 365 13.21 39.42 -5.23
N SER A 366 13.09 39.42 -6.54
CA SER A 366 14.07 39.92 -7.51
C SER A 366 13.38 40.84 -8.50
N LEU A 367 14.06 41.92 -8.86
CA LEU A 367 13.74 42.72 -10.05
C LEU A 367 14.59 42.17 -11.20
N GLU A 368 13.94 41.67 -12.24
CA GLU A 368 14.57 40.99 -13.37
C GLU A 368 14.40 41.80 -14.67
N TYR A 369 15.20 41.44 -15.68
CA TYR A 369 15.13 42.00 -17.02
C TYR A 369 15.25 43.53 -17.06
N MET A 370 16.15 44.11 -16.26
CA MET A 370 16.40 45.55 -16.28
C MET A 370 17.53 45.93 -17.22
N VAL A 371 17.42 47.10 -17.85
CA VAL A 371 18.51 47.75 -18.56
C VAL A 371 19.29 48.62 -17.57
N GLU A 372 20.58 48.37 -17.41
CA GLU A 372 21.44 49.09 -16.47
C GLU A 372 22.28 50.14 -17.23
N LEU A 373 22.12 51.43 -16.90
CA LEU A 373 22.86 52.55 -17.49
C LEU A 373 23.51 53.40 -16.39
N ASP A 374 24.73 53.88 -16.62
CA ASP A 374 25.29 54.91 -15.75
C ASP A 374 24.50 56.23 -15.89
N ARG A 375 24.61 57.12 -14.90
CA ARG A 375 23.83 58.37 -14.88
C ARG A 375 24.17 59.33 -16.03
N VAL A 376 25.34 59.21 -16.65
CA VAL A 376 25.74 60.06 -17.77
C VAL A 376 25.03 59.57 -19.03
N ASP A 377 25.18 58.28 -19.34
CA ASP A 377 24.52 57.61 -20.45
C ASP A 377 23.00 57.74 -20.35
N ALA A 378 22.44 57.49 -19.17
CA ALA A 378 21.00 57.61 -18.94
C ALA A 378 20.42 58.99 -19.30
N LYS A 379 21.22 60.06 -19.25
CA LYS A 379 20.77 61.42 -19.62
C LYS A 379 20.76 61.64 -21.14
N HIS A 380 21.59 60.92 -21.88
CA HIS A 380 21.84 61.16 -23.31
C HIS A 380 21.21 60.12 -24.23
N ILE A 381 21.15 58.85 -23.81
CA ILE A 381 20.76 57.73 -24.67
C ILE A 381 19.48 57.01 -24.22
N ALA A 382 18.98 57.25 -22.99
CA ALA A 382 17.76 56.59 -22.53
C ALA A 382 16.50 57.15 -23.21
N PRO A 383 15.65 56.30 -23.81
CA PRO A 383 14.36 56.71 -24.35
C PRO A 383 13.41 57.29 -23.28
N ARG A 384 12.52 58.20 -23.69
CA ARG A 384 11.62 58.93 -22.77
C ARG A 384 10.45 58.09 -22.25
N ASP A 385 10.11 57.03 -22.96
CA ASP A 385 9.04 56.09 -22.64
C ASP A 385 9.48 54.99 -21.67
N TRP A 386 10.77 54.94 -21.31
CA TRP A 386 11.30 53.98 -20.35
C TRP A 386 11.06 54.43 -18.91
N SER A 387 10.77 53.46 -18.04
CA SER A 387 10.47 53.70 -16.63
C SER A 387 11.65 53.30 -15.74
N ILE A 388 11.99 54.14 -14.77
CA ILE A 388 13.04 53.84 -13.78
C ILE A 388 12.46 52.91 -12.72
N VAL A 389 13.03 51.72 -12.59
CA VAL A 389 12.55 50.67 -11.68
C VAL A 389 13.42 50.58 -10.41
N SER A 390 14.71 50.93 -10.55
CA SER A 390 15.67 50.91 -9.45
C SER A 390 16.78 51.92 -9.71
N GLN A 391 17.35 52.49 -8.65
CA GLN A 391 18.47 53.43 -8.74
C GLN A 391 19.47 53.20 -7.63
N THR A 392 20.75 53.40 -7.95
CA THR A 392 21.86 53.45 -6.99
C THR A 392 22.67 54.72 -7.18
N LYS A 393 23.76 54.87 -6.40
CA LYS A 393 24.57 56.11 -6.39
C LYS A 393 25.17 56.44 -7.77
N GLY A 394 25.52 55.43 -8.58
CA GLY A 394 26.15 55.63 -9.90
C GLY A 394 25.30 55.24 -11.11
N VAL A 395 24.19 54.52 -10.91
CA VAL A 395 23.53 53.76 -11.98
C VAL A 395 22.02 53.86 -11.86
N LEU A 396 21.34 53.98 -13.01
CA LEU A 396 19.90 53.93 -13.15
C LEU A 396 19.50 52.65 -13.89
N ARG A 397 18.43 51.99 -13.42
CA ARG A 397 17.92 50.74 -14.00
C ARG A 397 16.51 50.95 -14.52
N TYR A 398 16.31 50.56 -15.77
CA TYR A 398 15.09 50.83 -16.52
C TYR A 398 14.38 49.55 -16.94
N HIS A 399 13.06 49.64 -17.08
CA HIS A 399 12.27 48.75 -17.94
C HIS A 399 11.84 49.53 -19.18
N THR A 400 11.85 48.86 -20.34
CA THR A 400 11.25 49.44 -21.55
C THR A 400 9.72 49.47 -21.40
N ALA A 401 9.02 50.12 -22.32
CA ALA A 401 7.55 50.09 -22.33
C ALA A 401 6.97 48.65 -22.47
N ARG A 402 7.76 47.70 -22.99
CA ARG A 402 7.33 46.32 -23.26
C ARG A 402 7.85 45.30 -22.27
N THR A 403 9.01 45.54 -21.64
CA THR A 403 9.65 44.56 -20.74
C THR A 403 8.74 44.05 -19.63
N PRO A 404 7.93 44.89 -18.94
CA PRO A 404 7.04 44.42 -17.88
C PRO A 404 5.99 43.42 -18.36
N ASP A 405 5.34 43.69 -19.49
CA ASP A 405 4.34 42.81 -20.11
C ASP A 405 4.98 41.49 -20.59
N LEU A 406 6.15 41.57 -21.23
CA LEU A 406 6.89 40.38 -21.66
C LEU A 406 7.37 39.52 -20.48
N HIS A 407 7.84 40.14 -19.40
CA HIS A 407 8.22 39.45 -18.17
C HIS A 407 7.00 38.78 -17.51
N GLN A 408 5.88 39.49 -17.43
CA GLN A 408 4.62 38.94 -16.91
C GLN A 408 4.18 37.71 -17.72
N ARG A 409 4.19 37.78 -19.05
CA ARG A 409 3.87 36.62 -19.91
C ARG A 409 4.81 35.44 -19.69
N LEU A 410 6.10 35.68 -19.45
CA LEU A 410 7.04 34.62 -19.12
C LEU A 410 6.71 33.97 -17.77
N LEU A 411 6.33 34.75 -16.76
CA LEU A 411 5.91 34.22 -15.46
C LEU A 411 4.62 33.38 -15.61
N GLU A 412 3.62 33.89 -16.31
CA GLU A 412 2.37 33.18 -16.61
C GLU A 412 2.64 31.86 -17.35
N ALA A 413 3.50 31.87 -18.39
CA ALA A 413 3.88 30.66 -19.11
C ALA A 413 4.66 29.66 -18.22
N ARG A 414 5.50 30.14 -17.30
CA ARG A 414 6.21 29.27 -16.34
C ARG A 414 5.24 28.62 -15.35
N GLU A 415 4.25 29.36 -14.86
CA GLU A 415 3.18 28.81 -14.01
C GLU A 415 2.34 27.77 -14.76
N GLU A 416 2.01 28.03 -16.04
CA GLU A 416 1.31 27.08 -16.91
C GLU A 416 2.10 25.77 -17.03
N VAL A 417 3.43 25.84 -17.20
CA VAL A 417 4.27 24.63 -17.22
C VAL A 417 4.22 23.87 -15.90
N VAL A 418 4.21 24.53 -14.75
CA VAL A 418 4.12 23.84 -13.46
C VAL A 418 2.82 23.03 -13.38
N ILE A 419 1.69 23.64 -13.76
CA ILE A 419 0.38 22.97 -13.76
C ILE A 419 0.35 21.82 -14.77
N ALA A 420 0.82 22.07 -16.00
CA ALA A 420 0.83 21.08 -17.07
C ALA A 420 1.77 19.90 -16.75
N LYS A 421 2.91 20.17 -16.10
CA LYS A 421 3.87 19.15 -15.62
C LYS A 421 3.22 18.24 -14.59
N ASP A 422 2.51 18.81 -13.62
CA ASP A 422 1.83 18.02 -12.59
C ASP A 422 0.71 17.15 -13.20
N GLN A 423 -0.04 17.69 -14.17
CA GLN A 423 -1.06 16.92 -14.88
C GLN A 423 -0.45 15.79 -15.71
N ALA A 424 0.60 16.07 -16.49
CA ALA A 424 1.32 15.06 -17.27
C ALA A 424 1.89 13.96 -16.37
N TRP A 425 2.40 14.31 -15.19
CA TRP A 425 2.89 13.33 -14.22
C TRP A 425 1.77 12.41 -13.70
N ARG A 426 0.58 12.95 -13.39
CA ARG A 426 -0.57 12.13 -12.99
C ARG A 426 -1.01 11.18 -14.09
N ASP A 427 -1.08 11.66 -15.34
CA ASP A 427 -1.43 10.83 -16.48
C ASP A 427 -0.36 9.76 -16.76
N HIS A 428 0.92 10.08 -16.56
CA HIS A 428 2.00 9.11 -16.60
C HIS A 428 1.87 8.05 -15.50
N CYS A 429 1.56 8.45 -14.25
CA CYS A 429 1.30 7.52 -13.15
C CYS A 429 0.15 6.55 -13.48
N ARG A 430 -0.87 6.98 -14.22
CA ARG A 430 -1.93 6.09 -14.70
C ARG A 430 -1.37 5.02 -15.65
N SER A 431 -0.55 5.41 -16.62
CA SER A 431 0.14 4.48 -17.53
C SER A 431 1.03 3.48 -16.78
N ILE A 432 1.84 3.97 -15.83
CA ILE A 432 2.67 3.12 -14.95
C ILE A 432 1.79 2.13 -14.17
N CYS A 433 0.69 2.60 -13.58
CA CYS A 433 -0.24 1.77 -12.84
C CYS A 433 -0.84 0.67 -13.73
N THR A 434 -1.24 0.99 -14.95
CA THR A 434 -1.75 0.01 -15.93
C THR A 434 -0.68 -1.04 -16.27
N SER A 435 0.57 -0.62 -16.48
CA SER A 435 1.68 -1.53 -16.78
C SER A 435 2.01 -2.47 -15.60
N LEU A 436 2.10 -1.94 -14.37
CA LEU A 436 2.57 -2.70 -13.20
C LEU A 436 1.48 -3.44 -12.43
N CYS A 437 0.28 -2.88 -12.37
CA CYS A 437 -0.87 -3.51 -11.69
C CYS A 437 -1.76 -4.29 -12.67
N GLY A 438 -1.46 -4.23 -13.97
CA GLY A 438 -2.12 -4.95 -15.06
C GLY A 438 -3.36 -4.25 -15.61
N SER A 439 -3.68 -4.56 -16.88
CA SER A 439 -5.02 -4.49 -17.47
C SER A 439 -5.42 -5.87 -17.99
N ARG A 440 -6.44 -6.51 -17.40
CA ARG A 440 -7.22 -7.63 -17.95
C ARG A 440 -6.49 -8.81 -18.64
N LEU A 441 -5.20 -9.03 -18.42
CA LEU A 441 -4.43 -10.06 -19.12
C LEU A 441 -3.33 -10.65 -18.23
N GLY A 442 -3.66 -11.83 -17.71
CA GLY A 442 -2.77 -12.98 -17.48
C GLY A 442 -1.32 -12.76 -17.04
N VAL A 443 -1.09 -12.81 -15.73
CA VAL A 443 0.14 -13.40 -15.18
C VAL A 443 -0.29 -14.49 -14.21
N GLU A 444 0.10 -15.73 -14.51
CA GLU A 444 -0.22 -16.91 -13.71
C GLU A 444 0.54 -16.90 -12.37
N ARG A 445 -0.27 -16.82 -11.30
CA ARG A 445 -0.15 -17.41 -9.95
C ARG A 445 1.25 -17.54 -9.34
N LEU A 446 1.50 -16.67 -8.35
CA LEU A 446 2.43 -16.95 -7.26
C LEU A 446 1.66 -17.27 -5.97
N ALA A 447 1.62 -18.56 -5.66
CA ALA A 447 1.03 -19.26 -4.51
C ALA A 447 -0.51 -19.51 -4.51
N PRO A 448 -0.97 -20.69 -4.03
CA PRO A 448 -2.35 -21.13 -4.11
C PRO A 448 -3.14 -20.69 -2.89
N THR A 449 -4.23 -19.96 -3.09
CA THR A 449 -5.50 -20.14 -2.37
C THR A 449 -6.61 -19.46 -3.19
N ASP A 450 -7.39 -20.30 -3.87
CA ASP A 450 -8.81 -20.14 -4.19
C ASP A 450 -9.26 -18.83 -4.91
N ASP A 451 -9.54 -18.98 -6.21
CA ASP A 451 -10.49 -18.20 -7.04
C ASP A 451 -10.28 -16.69 -7.25
N ARG A 452 -9.10 -16.25 -7.71
CA ARG A 452 -8.81 -14.82 -7.91
C ARG A 452 -7.97 -14.55 -9.17
N GLY A 453 -8.61 -14.04 -10.22
CA GLY A 453 -7.98 -13.72 -11.51
C GLY A 453 -7.09 -12.46 -11.52
N GLU A 454 -6.12 -12.47 -12.44
CA GLU A 454 -5.50 -11.32 -13.12
C GLU A 454 -5.10 -10.10 -12.26
N ASP A 455 -4.13 -10.29 -11.38
CA ASP A 455 -3.49 -9.19 -10.63
C ASP A 455 -2.05 -9.00 -11.17
N GLY A 456 -1.70 -7.77 -11.58
CA GLY A 456 -0.40 -7.48 -12.20
C GLY A 456 0.81 -7.69 -11.29
N ILE A 457 2.01 -7.44 -11.82
CA ILE A 457 3.28 -7.77 -11.14
C ILE A 457 3.45 -7.09 -9.78
N LEU A 458 3.06 -5.82 -9.62
CA LEU A 458 3.23 -5.11 -8.35
C LEU A 458 2.35 -5.71 -7.22
N PRO A 459 1.03 -5.92 -7.41
CA PRO A 459 0.20 -6.65 -6.45
C PRO A 459 0.74 -8.04 -6.11
N ALA A 460 1.14 -8.83 -7.11
CA ALA A 460 1.68 -10.16 -6.89
C ALA A 460 2.96 -10.13 -6.04
N LEU A 461 3.85 -9.17 -6.31
CA LEU A 461 5.05 -8.96 -5.50
C LEU A 461 4.72 -8.54 -4.07
N VAL A 462 3.75 -7.65 -3.87
CA VAL A 462 3.28 -7.23 -2.53
C VAL A 462 2.76 -8.43 -1.74
N ASP A 463 1.94 -9.27 -2.34
CA ASP A 463 1.38 -10.46 -1.68
C ASP A 463 2.47 -11.49 -1.36
N LEU A 464 3.40 -11.74 -2.29
CA LEU A 464 4.55 -12.61 -2.08
C LEU A 464 5.44 -12.12 -0.94
N VAL A 465 5.80 -10.84 -0.94
CA VAL A 465 6.58 -10.18 0.13
C VAL A 465 5.87 -10.33 1.46
N GLY A 466 4.56 -10.04 1.50
CA GLY A 466 3.76 -10.15 2.71
C GLY A 466 3.70 -11.58 3.24
N MET A 467 3.55 -12.56 2.36
CA MET A 467 3.50 -13.98 2.71
C MET A 467 4.87 -14.46 3.23
N VAL A 468 5.95 -14.25 2.49
CA VAL A 468 7.30 -14.71 2.87
C VAL A 468 7.74 -14.09 4.19
N ASP A 469 7.53 -12.78 4.38
CA ASP A 469 7.89 -12.08 5.62
C ASP A 469 7.05 -12.55 6.82
N ALA A 470 5.75 -12.82 6.63
CA ALA A 470 4.91 -13.39 7.68
C ALA A 470 5.36 -14.80 8.09
N VAL A 471 5.73 -15.67 7.13
CA VAL A 471 6.28 -16.99 7.45
C VAL A 471 7.65 -16.86 8.12
N ALA A 472 8.51 -15.96 7.65
CA ALA A 472 9.82 -15.70 8.25
C ALA A 472 9.68 -15.25 9.71
N ALA A 473 8.66 -14.44 10.02
CA ALA A 473 8.34 -14.05 11.38
C ALA A 473 7.94 -15.26 12.25
N LEU A 474 7.08 -16.15 11.74
CA LEU A 474 6.72 -17.39 12.42
C LEU A 474 7.92 -18.32 12.61
N ALA A 475 8.82 -18.42 11.63
CA ALA A 475 10.05 -19.20 11.71
C ALA A 475 11.00 -18.69 12.80
N ARG A 476 11.15 -17.36 12.95
CA ARG A 476 11.92 -16.74 14.03
C ARG A 476 11.36 -17.09 15.41
N VAL A 477 10.03 -17.17 15.54
CA VAL A 477 9.37 -17.57 16.80
C VAL A 477 9.54 -19.07 17.03
N ALA A 478 9.36 -19.90 16.01
CA ALA A 478 9.54 -21.35 16.08
C ALA A 478 10.98 -21.78 16.34
N ALA A 479 11.96 -20.89 16.15
CA ALA A 479 13.36 -21.08 16.53
C ALA A 479 13.60 -20.86 18.03
N LEU A 480 12.67 -20.23 18.76
CA LEU A 480 12.77 -20.09 20.21
C LEU A 480 12.61 -21.46 20.90
N PRO A 481 13.24 -21.66 22.08
CA PRO A 481 13.06 -22.89 22.85
C PRO A 481 11.60 -23.15 23.19
N GLY A 482 11.19 -24.43 23.22
CA GLY A 482 9.85 -24.85 23.65
C GLY A 482 8.80 -24.94 22.54
N TYR A 483 9.08 -24.44 21.33
CA TYR A 483 8.16 -24.56 20.18
C TYR A 483 8.35 -25.89 19.45
N VAL A 484 7.24 -26.52 19.10
CA VAL A 484 7.20 -27.80 18.37
C VAL A 484 6.23 -27.72 17.20
N ARG A 485 6.48 -28.49 16.14
CA ARG A 485 5.57 -28.60 15.00
C ARG A 485 4.29 -29.34 15.43
N PRO A 486 3.10 -28.71 15.33
CA PRO A 486 1.84 -29.38 15.64
C PRO A 486 1.46 -30.42 14.57
N CYS A 487 0.77 -31.47 14.99
CA CYS A 487 0.20 -32.48 14.10
C CYS A 487 -1.32 -32.30 14.00
N PHE A 488 -1.84 -32.22 12.78
CA PHE A 488 -3.27 -32.11 12.50
C PHE A 488 -3.83 -33.45 11.99
N THR A 489 -5.03 -33.81 12.41
CA THR A 489 -5.77 -34.99 11.91
C THR A 489 -6.65 -34.60 10.73
N ASP A 490 -6.70 -35.42 9.69
CA ASP A 490 -7.51 -35.15 8.48
C ASP A 490 -9.03 -35.22 8.80
N LYS A 491 -9.83 -34.42 8.09
CA LYS A 491 -11.31 -34.49 8.13
C LYS A 491 -11.84 -35.81 7.57
N GLY A 492 -11.10 -36.46 6.67
CA GLY A 492 -11.41 -37.77 6.12
C GLY A 492 -11.03 -38.95 7.02
N ASP A 493 -10.24 -38.69 8.06
CA ASP A 493 -9.87 -39.71 9.05
C ASP A 493 -11.09 -39.97 9.94
N SER A 494 -11.65 -41.19 9.88
CA SER A 494 -12.85 -41.60 10.65
C SER A 494 -12.66 -41.61 12.18
N GLY A 495 -11.47 -41.21 12.64
CA GLY A 495 -11.14 -41.07 14.04
C GLY A 495 -11.84 -39.89 14.72
N PRO A 496 -11.93 -39.91 16.07
CA PRO A 496 -12.52 -38.82 16.83
C PRO A 496 -11.66 -37.55 16.73
N ARG A 497 -12.31 -36.39 16.64
CA ARG A 497 -11.66 -35.07 16.80
C ARG A 497 -10.97 -35.04 18.16
N ARG A 498 -9.70 -34.63 18.19
CA ARG A 498 -8.92 -34.63 19.43
C ARG A 498 -8.04 -33.38 19.54
N VAL A 499 -7.88 -32.90 20.76
CA VAL A 499 -6.85 -31.94 21.15
C VAL A 499 -5.99 -32.63 22.19
N SER A 500 -4.70 -32.76 21.93
CA SER A 500 -3.73 -33.39 22.82
C SER A 500 -2.51 -32.51 22.89
N LEU A 501 -2.34 -31.81 24.01
CA LEU A 501 -1.20 -30.96 24.29
C LEU A 501 -0.48 -31.52 25.50
N THR A 502 0.83 -31.65 25.43
CA THR A 502 1.68 -32.21 26.49
C THR A 502 2.72 -31.17 26.88
N ASN A 503 2.86 -30.90 28.18
CA ASN A 503 3.67 -29.79 28.70
C ASN A 503 3.35 -28.44 28.00
N ALA A 504 2.07 -28.16 27.77
CA ALA A 504 1.63 -26.94 27.11
C ALA A 504 1.80 -25.72 28.02
N ARG A 505 2.22 -24.60 27.43
CA ARG A 505 2.44 -23.34 28.15
C ARG A 505 1.63 -22.23 27.49
N HIS A 506 1.22 -21.26 28.29
CA HIS A 506 0.52 -20.10 27.75
C HIS A 506 1.52 -19.22 26.98
N PRO A 507 1.31 -18.96 25.66
CA PRO A 507 2.32 -18.34 24.79
C PRO A 507 2.85 -17.00 25.30
N ILE A 508 1.99 -16.18 25.93
CA ILE A 508 2.41 -14.89 26.49
C ILE A 508 3.05 -15.02 27.86
N LEU A 509 2.41 -15.71 28.81
CA LEU A 509 2.84 -15.75 30.20
C LEU A 509 4.20 -16.42 30.37
N GLU A 510 4.55 -17.40 29.54
CA GLU A 510 5.88 -18.00 29.54
C GLU A 510 7.00 -16.98 29.32
N HIS A 511 6.75 -15.92 28.56
CA HIS A 511 7.73 -14.85 28.32
C HIS A 511 7.65 -13.70 29.33
N LEU A 512 6.59 -13.63 30.14
CA LEU A 512 6.38 -12.57 31.13
C LEU A 512 6.61 -13.02 32.57
N VAL A 513 6.58 -14.32 32.84
CA VAL A 513 6.65 -14.92 34.18
C VAL A 513 7.76 -15.96 34.20
N SER A 514 8.66 -15.90 35.20
CA SER A 514 9.83 -16.78 35.32
C SER A 514 9.48 -18.26 35.54
N ASP A 515 8.40 -18.53 36.29
CA ASP A 515 8.06 -19.87 36.78
C ASP A 515 6.66 -20.31 36.36
N TYR A 516 6.31 -20.10 35.08
CA TYR A 516 5.03 -20.59 34.56
C TYR A 516 5.07 -22.12 34.40
N VAL A 517 4.16 -22.82 35.07
CA VAL A 517 4.08 -24.29 35.06
C VAL A 517 3.32 -24.75 33.82
N ALA A 518 3.88 -25.75 33.13
CA ALA A 518 3.26 -26.37 31.96
C ALA A 518 2.09 -27.28 32.36
N ASN A 519 1.08 -27.37 31.50
CA ASN A 519 -0.12 -28.18 31.72
C ASN A 519 -0.39 -29.12 30.53
N ASP A 520 -0.89 -30.31 30.83
CA ASP A 520 -1.38 -31.22 29.80
C ASP A 520 -2.86 -30.93 29.51
N VAL A 521 -3.26 -31.02 28.24
CA VAL A 521 -4.66 -30.85 27.81
C VAL A 521 -5.04 -32.02 26.92
N GLN A 522 -6.08 -32.76 27.31
CA GLN A 522 -6.63 -33.86 26.51
C GLN A 522 -8.15 -33.70 26.36
N LEU A 523 -8.61 -33.52 25.12
CA LEU A 523 -10.03 -33.50 24.75
C LEU A 523 -10.24 -34.42 23.56
N ARG A 524 -11.28 -35.24 23.58
CA ARG A 524 -11.61 -36.19 22.50
C ARG A 524 -13.11 -36.20 22.25
N SER A 525 -13.54 -36.16 20.98
CA SER A 525 -14.94 -36.38 20.63
C SER A 525 -15.32 -37.85 20.84
N SER A 526 -16.55 -38.12 21.24
CA SER A 526 -17.05 -39.50 21.32
C SER A 526 -17.10 -40.14 19.93
N GLY A 527 -16.24 -41.13 19.69
CA GLY A 527 -16.38 -42.05 18.55
C GLY A 527 -17.44 -43.11 18.84
N ALA A 528 -17.94 -43.77 17.79
CA ALA A 528 -19.01 -44.77 17.87
C ALA A 528 -18.72 -46.00 18.76
N GLU A 529 -17.47 -46.19 19.22
CA GLU A 529 -17.04 -47.38 19.98
C GLU A 529 -16.25 -47.09 21.27
N ALA A 530 -16.26 -45.86 21.81
CA ALA A 530 -15.49 -45.54 23.03
C ALA A 530 -16.36 -45.29 24.27
N THR A 531 -16.25 -46.15 25.29
CA THR A 531 -16.98 -46.09 26.57
C THR A 531 -16.45 -45.04 27.57
N SER A 532 -15.45 -44.21 27.23
CA SER A 532 -14.90 -43.20 28.16
C SER A 532 -14.07 -42.07 27.52
N SER A 533 -14.56 -41.42 26.46
CA SER A 533 -13.90 -40.21 25.92
C SER A 533 -14.52 -38.93 26.48
N ALA A 534 -13.77 -38.17 27.28
CA ALA A 534 -14.21 -36.86 27.79
C ALA A 534 -14.27 -35.81 26.66
N THR A 535 -15.48 -35.50 26.23
CA THR A 535 -15.82 -34.41 25.29
C THR A 535 -15.83 -33.04 25.97
N SER A 536 -15.90 -33.02 27.30
CA SER A 536 -16.03 -31.83 28.15
C SER A 536 -15.05 -31.91 29.32
N LEU A 537 -14.48 -30.78 29.70
CA LEU A 537 -13.59 -30.64 30.87
C LEU A 537 -14.22 -29.67 31.87
N LEU A 538 -14.51 -30.15 33.09
CA LEU A 538 -14.97 -29.30 34.18
C LEU A 538 -13.77 -28.82 35.00
N VAL A 539 -13.41 -27.54 34.86
CA VAL A 539 -12.32 -26.91 35.60
C VAL A 539 -12.88 -26.24 36.87
N THR A 540 -12.43 -26.67 38.04
CA THR A 540 -12.84 -26.13 39.35
C THR A 540 -11.65 -25.51 40.08
N GLY A 541 -11.93 -24.72 41.13
CA GLY A 541 -10.89 -24.07 41.95
C GLY A 541 -11.16 -22.58 42.19
N PRO A 542 -10.38 -21.93 43.06
CA PRO A 542 -10.52 -20.50 43.34
C PRO A 542 -10.27 -19.65 42.09
N ASN A 543 -10.83 -18.44 42.04
CA ASN A 543 -10.56 -17.46 40.98
C ASN A 543 -9.13 -16.89 41.14
N MET A 544 -8.14 -17.70 40.77
CA MET A 544 -6.72 -17.33 40.69
C MET A 544 -6.28 -17.29 39.22
N GLY A 545 -5.20 -16.56 38.94
CA GLY A 545 -4.69 -16.36 37.58
C GLY A 545 -4.45 -17.67 36.80
N GLY A 546 -4.05 -18.74 37.50
CA GLY A 546 -3.82 -20.06 36.90
C GLY A 546 -5.04 -20.64 36.17
N LYS A 547 -6.25 -20.51 36.75
CA LYS A 547 -7.48 -21.02 36.16
C LYS A 547 -7.88 -20.27 34.89
N SER A 548 -7.64 -18.95 34.85
CA SER A 548 -7.93 -18.14 33.66
C SER A 548 -6.86 -18.28 32.58
N SER A 549 -5.65 -18.70 32.95
CA SER A 549 -4.54 -18.94 32.01
C SER A 549 -4.54 -20.34 31.38
N TYR A 550 -5.10 -21.32 32.09
CA TYR A 550 -5.35 -22.68 31.58
C TYR A 550 -6.52 -22.63 30.60
#